data_AF-A0A2V2N8L7-F1
#
_entry.id   AF-A0A2V2N8L7-F1
#
_cell.length_a   1.000
_cell.length_b   1.000
_cell.length_c   1.000
_cell.angle_alpha   90.00
_cell.angle_beta   90.00
_cell.angle_gamma   90.00
#
_symmetry.space_group_name_H-M   'P 1'
#
loop_
_entity.id
_entity.type
_entity.pdbx_description
1 polymer ?
#
loop_
_entity_poly.entity_id
_entity_poly.type
_entity_poly.pdbx_seq_one_letter_code
_entity_poly.pdbx_strand_id
1 'polypeptide(L)'
;MEQDFSCCSSPVLARPPFIIYLSLFFLLVCIQTLGARYFVFSYPVVPGVSAFYLIVAIMIVCALWFGVIGICAAYFGCVIGAGMLSGLPFSVSLYWSFADLWQVLIPYLAFRHFHVHTALISRRDIGIFIISCVIINNLIGAVWGAYTLEIGGIISHAQVAGTIFRWFVTNSVVCGILVPVLLVFVTPWMKTHELYLGVE
;
A
#
# COMPACT_ATOMS: atom_id res chain seq x y z
N MET A 1 55.08 26.59 -6.55
CA MET A 1 54.30 25.76 -7.48
C MET A 1 53.24 25.06 -6.63
N GLU A 2 52.23 25.83 -6.23
CA GLU A 2 51.09 25.35 -5.43
C GLU A 2 50.04 24.82 -6.40
N GLN A 3 49.72 23.52 -6.29
CA GLN A 3 48.58 22.92 -6.95
C GLN A 3 47.37 23.04 -6.01
N ASP A 4 46.46 23.95 -6.36
CA ASP A 4 45.13 24.03 -5.78
C ASP A 4 44.38 22.70 -6.03
N PHE A 5 44.18 21.94 -4.96
CA PHE A 5 43.19 20.87 -4.92
C PHE A 5 41.80 21.49 -4.90
N SER A 6 41.30 21.83 -6.09
CA SER A 6 39.91 22.18 -6.32
C SER A 6 39.00 21.05 -5.83
N CYS A 7 38.26 21.38 -4.78
CA CYS A 7 37.24 20.57 -4.13
C CYS A 7 36.23 20.06 -5.18
N CYS A 8 36.16 18.74 -5.38
CA CYS A 8 35.02 18.11 -6.04
C CYS A 8 33.77 18.31 -5.18
N SER A 9 33.05 19.40 -5.40
CA SER A 9 31.65 19.52 -5.01
C SER A 9 30.87 18.46 -5.77
N SER A 10 30.50 17.39 -5.06
CA SER A 10 29.50 16.43 -5.51
C SER A 10 28.29 17.20 -6.04
N PRO A 11 27.78 16.90 -7.26
CA PRO A 11 26.63 17.60 -7.80
C PRO A 11 25.48 17.48 -6.81
N VAL A 12 24.99 18.62 -6.31
CA VAL A 12 23.75 18.67 -5.55
C VAL A 12 22.68 18.12 -6.49
N LEU A 13 22.25 16.87 -6.25
CA LEU A 13 21.24 16.22 -7.05
C LEU A 13 20.01 17.13 -7.05
N ALA A 14 19.74 17.78 -8.18
CA ALA A 14 18.63 18.70 -8.28
C ALA A 14 17.35 17.92 -7.98
N ARG A 15 16.49 18.44 -7.09
CA ARG A 15 15.22 17.78 -6.79
C ARG A 15 14.45 17.57 -8.10
N PRO A 16 13.90 16.37 -8.35
CA PRO A 16 13.11 16.11 -9.54
C PRO A 16 12.01 17.16 -9.70
N PRO A 17 11.74 17.66 -10.92
CA PRO A 17 10.67 18.61 -11.14
C PRO A 17 9.31 18.00 -10.75
N PHE A 18 8.39 18.85 -10.29
CA PHE A 18 7.05 18.46 -9.84
C PHE A 18 6.31 17.52 -10.82
N ILE A 19 6.50 17.72 -12.12
CA ILE A 19 5.88 16.91 -13.17
C ILE A 19 6.25 15.42 -13.11
N ILE A 20 7.42 15.08 -12.58
CA ILE A 20 7.85 13.69 -12.41
C ILE A 20 7.09 13.05 -11.25
N TYR A 21 6.89 13.77 -10.14
CA TYR A 21 6.05 13.30 -9.03
C TYR A 21 4.59 13.14 -9.45
N LEU A 22 4.07 14.04 -10.28
CA LEU A 22 2.71 13.94 -10.83
C LEU A 22 2.59 12.72 -11.77
N SER A 23 3.58 12.50 -12.63
CA SER A 23 3.64 11.32 -13.51
C SER A 23 3.71 10.01 -12.71
N LEU A 24 4.53 9.97 -11.65
CA LEU A 24 4.62 8.85 -10.73
C LEU A 24 3.28 8.58 -10.06
N PHE A 25 2.62 9.63 -9.55
CA PHE A 25 1.30 9.51 -8.95
C PHE A 25 0.30 8.86 -9.92
N PHE A 26 0.22 9.36 -11.15
CA PHE A 26 -0.67 8.81 -12.17
C PHE A 26 -0.36 7.36 -12.50
N LEU A 27 0.93 7.03 -12.68
CA LEU A 27 1.39 5.66 -12.93
C LEU A 27 0.99 4.72 -11.78
N LEU A 28 1.20 5.13 -10.53
CA LEU A 28 0.83 4.34 -9.36
C LEU A 28 -0.69 4.15 -9.24
N VAL A 29 -1.48 5.18 -9.57
CA VAL A 29 -2.95 5.04 -9.63
C VAL A 29 -3.35 4.03 -10.68
N CYS A 30 -2.75 4.06 -11.88
CA CYS A 30 -3.02 3.07 -12.93
C CYS A 30 -2.65 1.65 -12.49
N ILE A 31 -1.44 1.45 -11.94
CA ILE A 31 -0.98 0.15 -11.45
C ILE A 31 -1.94 -0.37 -10.37
N GLN A 32 -2.30 0.46 -9.39
CA GLN A 32 -3.17 0.07 -8.29
C GLN A 32 -4.61 -0.16 -8.76
N THR A 33 -5.13 0.63 -9.70
CA THR A 33 -6.44 0.41 -10.31
C THR A 33 -6.51 -0.94 -11.02
N LEU A 34 -5.54 -1.23 -11.89
CA LEU A 34 -5.50 -2.47 -12.65
C LEU A 34 -5.29 -3.68 -11.74
N GLY A 35 -4.37 -3.56 -10.77
CA GLY A 35 -4.13 -4.60 -9.79
C GLY A 35 -5.35 -4.87 -8.90
N ALA A 36 -6.01 -3.82 -8.40
CA ALA A 36 -7.23 -3.95 -7.60
C ALA A 36 -8.38 -4.62 -8.36
N ARG A 37 -8.44 -4.41 -9.68
CA ARG A 37 -9.44 -5.06 -10.55
C ARG A 37 -9.09 -6.51 -10.91
N TYR A 38 -7.83 -6.78 -11.26
CA TYR A 38 -7.44 -8.03 -11.94
C TYR A 38 -6.55 -8.96 -11.10
N PHE A 39 -5.82 -8.45 -10.10
CA PHE A 39 -4.97 -9.27 -9.22
C PHE A 39 -5.79 -9.84 -8.03
N VAL A 40 -6.92 -10.42 -8.40
CA VAL A 40 -7.92 -11.04 -7.53
C VAL A 40 -8.00 -12.50 -7.94
N PHE A 41 -7.31 -13.38 -7.20
CA PHE A 41 -7.34 -14.82 -7.47
C PHE A 41 -8.39 -15.50 -6.60
N SER A 42 -9.23 -16.31 -7.25
CA SER A 42 -10.33 -17.12 -6.67
C SER A 42 -11.55 -16.31 -6.21
N TYR A 43 -12.71 -16.71 -6.74
CA TYR A 43 -14.11 -16.31 -6.43
C TYR A 43 -14.35 -15.03 -5.61
N PRO A 44 -15.13 -14.04 -6.11
CA PRO A 44 -15.54 -12.90 -5.29
C PRO A 44 -16.31 -13.40 -4.06
N VAL A 45 -15.84 -13.04 -2.86
CA VAL A 45 -16.54 -13.35 -1.60
C VAL A 45 -17.85 -12.56 -1.54
N VAL A 46 -17.77 -11.30 -1.99
CA VAL A 46 -18.85 -10.36 -2.33
C VAL A 46 -18.33 -9.42 -3.44
N PRO A 47 -19.17 -8.65 -4.15
CA PRO A 47 -18.69 -7.68 -5.13
C PRO A 47 -17.64 -6.72 -4.52
N GLY A 48 -16.46 -6.64 -5.15
CA GLY A 48 -15.34 -5.80 -4.68
C GLY A 48 -14.44 -6.43 -3.59
N VAL A 49 -14.79 -7.58 -3.01
CA VAL A 49 -13.97 -8.26 -1.98
C VAL A 49 -13.45 -9.59 -2.53
N SER A 50 -12.13 -9.63 -2.74
CA SER A 50 -11.39 -10.80 -3.22
C SER A 50 -11.08 -11.79 -2.10
N ALA A 51 -11.04 -13.09 -2.42
CA ALA A 51 -10.44 -14.08 -1.54
C ALA A 51 -8.91 -13.91 -1.43
N PHE A 52 -8.23 -13.38 -2.45
CA PHE A 52 -6.81 -13.03 -2.40
C PHE A 52 -6.59 -11.68 -3.07
N TYR A 53 -6.55 -10.61 -2.29
CA TYR A 53 -6.31 -9.25 -2.77
C TYR A 53 -4.80 -8.98 -2.85
N LEU A 54 -4.12 -9.58 -3.85
CA LEU A 54 -2.65 -9.57 -3.93
C LEU A 54 -2.07 -8.15 -4.01
N ILE A 55 -2.85 -7.23 -4.58
CA ILE A 55 -2.45 -5.85 -4.76
C ILE A 55 -2.09 -5.19 -3.42
N VAL A 56 -2.72 -5.55 -2.28
CA VAL A 56 -2.46 -4.92 -0.97
C VAL A 56 -0.97 -4.89 -0.61
N ALA A 57 -0.22 -5.95 -0.92
CA ALA A 57 1.21 -6.00 -0.63
C ALA A 57 1.99 -4.98 -1.47
N ILE A 58 1.63 -4.83 -2.75
CA ILE A 58 2.20 -3.85 -3.68
C ILE A 58 1.85 -2.43 -3.19
N MET A 59 0.60 -2.19 -2.78
CA MET A 59 0.15 -0.89 -2.27
C MET A 59 0.97 -0.46 -1.03
N ILE A 60 1.19 -1.40 -0.09
CA ILE A 60 2.01 -1.17 1.11
C ILE A 60 3.45 -0.81 0.71
N VAL A 61 4.11 -1.59 -0.15
CA VAL A 61 5.49 -1.27 -0.52
C VAL A 61 5.61 0.01 -1.34
N CYS A 62 4.64 0.32 -2.20
CA CYS A 62 4.58 1.60 -2.90
C CYS A 62 4.43 2.78 -1.93
N ALA A 63 3.62 2.64 -0.87
CA ALA A 63 3.56 3.65 0.18
C ALA A 63 4.88 3.76 0.97
N LEU A 64 5.55 2.64 1.23
CA LEU A 64 6.86 2.64 1.89
C LEU A 64 7.96 3.24 1.00
N TRP A 65 7.91 3.05 -0.31
CA TRP A 65 8.91 3.56 -1.25
C TRP A 65 8.66 5.00 -1.68
N PHE A 66 7.41 5.41 -1.88
CA PHE A 66 7.03 6.69 -2.47
C PHE A 66 6.25 7.60 -1.51
N GLY A 67 6.11 7.20 -0.24
CA GLY A 67 5.48 7.97 0.82
C GLY A 67 4.04 8.35 0.52
N VAL A 68 3.70 9.63 0.75
CA VAL A 68 2.34 10.17 0.61
C VAL A 68 1.79 9.97 -0.81
N ILE A 69 2.65 9.99 -1.83
CA ILE A 69 2.22 9.74 -3.22
C ILE A 69 1.69 8.31 -3.37
N GLY A 70 2.39 7.33 -2.80
CA GLY A 70 1.96 5.93 -2.78
C GLY A 70 0.65 5.74 -1.99
N ILE A 71 0.51 6.43 -0.86
CA ILE A 71 -0.71 6.40 -0.03
C ILE A 71 -1.92 6.96 -0.79
N CYS A 72 -1.79 8.13 -1.42
CA CYS A 72 -2.86 8.72 -2.21
C CYS A 72 -3.21 7.82 -3.40
N ALA A 73 -2.21 7.26 -4.07
CA ALA A 73 -2.43 6.37 -5.20
C ALA A 73 -3.17 5.08 -4.80
N ALA A 74 -2.98 4.59 -3.58
CA ALA A 74 -3.73 3.46 -3.03
C ALA A 74 -5.21 3.75 -2.89
N TYR A 75 -5.55 4.90 -2.33
CA TYR A 75 -6.94 5.32 -2.21
C TYR A 75 -7.62 5.47 -3.58
N PHE A 76 -7.04 6.26 -4.49
CA PHE A 76 -7.65 6.48 -5.81
C PHE A 76 -7.67 5.22 -6.68
N GLY A 77 -6.62 4.39 -6.59
CA GLY A 77 -6.56 3.09 -7.25
C GLY A 77 -7.68 2.16 -6.77
N CYS A 78 -7.97 2.15 -5.48
CA CYS A 78 -9.07 1.38 -4.90
C CYS A 78 -10.44 1.91 -5.36
N VAL A 79 -10.66 3.23 -5.30
CA VAL A 79 -11.92 3.88 -5.72
C VAL A 79 -12.31 3.46 -7.13
N ILE A 80 -11.34 3.46 -8.04
CA ILE A 80 -11.57 3.14 -9.45
C ILE A 80 -11.60 1.62 -9.64
N GLY A 81 -10.59 0.89 -9.18
CA GLY A 81 -10.37 -0.53 -9.49
C GLY A 81 -11.30 -1.48 -8.74
N ALA A 82 -11.15 -1.55 -7.41
CA ALA A 82 -11.96 -2.43 -6.58
C ALA A 82 -13.37 -1.86 -6.33
N GLY A 83 -13.54 -0.55 -6.46
CA GLY A 83 -14.81 0.14 -6.37
C GLY A 83 -15.61 0.16 -7.67
N MET A 84 -15.42 1.22 -8.46
CA MET A 84 -16.25 1.54 -9.64
C MET A 84 -16.22 0.43 -10.70
N LEU A 85 -15.02 -0.05 -11.07
CA LEU A 85 -14.86 -1.09 -12.09
C LEU A 85 -15.37 -2.46 -11.64
N SER A 86 -15.63 -2.64 -10.34
CA SER A 86 -16.21 -3.86 -9.77
C SER A 86 -17.71 -3.74 -9.46
N GLY A 87 -18.33 -2.62 -9.83
CA GLY A 87 -19.78 -2.43 -9.76
C GLY A 87 -20.29 -1.83 -8.45
N LEU A 88 -19.41 -1.36 -7.56
CA LEU A 88 -19.85 -0.60 -6.38
C LEU A 88 -20.39 0.78 -6.81
N PRO A 89 -21.49 1.27 -6.21
CA PRO A 89 -21.94 2.64 -6.42
C PRO A 89 -20.81 3.62 -6.10
N PHE A 90 -20.69 4.69 -6.90
CA PHE A 90 -19.59 5.65 -6.75
C PHE A 90 -19.52 6.25 -5.33
N SER A 91 -20.67 6.59 -4.74
CA SER A 91 -20.74 7.10 -3.37
C SER A 91 -20.21 6.11 -2.34
N VAL A 92 -20.53 4.82 -2.49
CA VAL A 92 -20.03 3.73 -1.62
C VAL A 92 -18.53 3.56 -1.81
N SER A 93 -18.07 3.54 -3.06
CA SER A 93 -16.66 3.38 -3.41
C SER A 93 -15.77 4.42 -2.73
N LEU A 94 -16.20 5.70 -2.66
CA LEU A 94 -15.42 6.78 -2.06
C LEU A 94 -15.07 6.50 -0.60
N TYR A 95 -16.05 6.24 0.26
CA TYR A 95 -15.77 6.04 1.68
C TYR A 95 -15.27 4.62 1.98
N TRP A 96 -15.65 3.61 1.20
CA TRP A 96 -15.16 2.25 1.34
C TRP A 96 -13.66 2.14 1.07
N SER A 97 -13.14 2.87 0.08
CA SER A 97 -11.72 2.87 -0.32
C SER A 97 -10.77 3.42 0.74
N PHE A 98 -11.28 4.02 1.81
CA PHE A 98 -10.47 4.30 2.99
C PHE A 98 -9.92 3.02 3.65
N ALA A 99 -10.52 1.85 3.42
CA ALA A 99 -9.96 0.57 3.84
C ALA A 99 -8.51 0.40 3.32
N ASP A 100 -8.29 0.66 2.03
CA ASP A 100 -6.96 0.57 1.40
C ASP A 100 -6.04 1.69 1.85
N LEU A 101 -6.58 2.90 2.08
CA LEU A 101 -5.83 4.02 2.67
C LEU A 101 -5.26 3.62 4.04
N TRP A 102 -6.09 3.07 4.93
CA TRP A 102 -5.65 2.61 6.25
C TRP A 102 -4.60 1.49 6.12
N GLN A 103 -4.83 0.56 5.19
CA GLN A 103 -3.95 -0.59 4.98
C GLN A 103 -2.51 -0.20 4.62
N VAL A 104 -2.31 0.95 3.96
CA VAL A 104 -0.99 1.47 3.59
C VAL A 104 -0.46 2.56 4.52
N LEU A 105 -1.35 3.38 5.09
CA LEU A 105 -0.97 4.49 5.98
C LEU A 105 -0.36 3.97 7.29
N ILE A 106 -0.96 2.93 7.88
CA ILE A 106 -0.50 2.36 9.15
C ILE A 106 0.94 1.81 9.02
N PRO A 107 1.27 0.95 8.04
CA PRO A 107 2.64 0.53 7.77
C PRO A 107 3.60 1.69 7.56
N TYR A 108 3.21 2.67 6.74
CA TYR A 108 4.05 3.81 6.41
C TYR A 108 4.43 4.61 7.66
N LEU A 109 3.44 4.93 8.50
CA LEU A 109 3.68 5.65 9.76
C LEU A 109 4.51 4.83 10.73
N ALA A 110 4.25 3.53 10.87
CA ALA A 110 5.01 2.67 11.77
C ALA A 110 6.49 2.57 11.34
N PHE A 111 6.76 2.32 10.06
CA PHE A 111 8.14 2.22 9.55
C PHE A 111 8.89 3.53 9.74
N ARG A 112 8.23 4.66 9.49
CA ARG A 112 8.83 5.99 9.63
C ARG A 112 9.04 6.42 11.08
N HIS A 113 8.09 6.11 11.96
CA HIS A 113 8.17 6.48 13.37
C HIS A 113 9.19 5.63 14.13
N PHE A 114 9.25 4.33 13.84
CA PHE A 114 10.16 3.42 14.54
C PHE A 114 11.51 3.24 13.84
N HIS A 115 11.71 3.86 12.67
CA HIS A 115 12.91 3.70 11.84
C HIS A 115 13.20 2.23 11.53
N VAL A 116 12.18 1.55 10.99
CA VAL A 116 12.27 0.12 10.65
C VAL A 116 13.13 -0.06 9.42
N HIS A 117 14.16 -0.90 9.55
CA HIS A 117 15.02 -1.20 8.41
C HIS A 117 14.25 -2.04 7.39
N THR A 118 14.17 -1.56 6.15
CA THR A 118 13.35 -2.18 5.09
C THR A 118 13.72 -3.63 4.78
N ALA A 119 14.99 -4.03 4.95
CA ALA A 119 15.40 -5.43 4.80
C ALA A 119 15.06 -6.35 5.99
N LEU A 120 14.32 -5.86 7.00
CA LEU A 120 13.83 -6.63 8.15
C LEU A 120 14.93 -7.41 8.90
N ILE A 121 16.08 -6.76 9.14
CA ILE A 121 17.30 -7.40 9.64
C ILE A 121 17.21 -7.81 11.12
N SER A 122 16.46 -7.05 11.93
CA SER A 122 16.38 -7.28 13.37
C SER A 122 15.04 -7.89 13.78
N ARG A 123 15.01 -8.56 14.95
CA ARG A 123 13.77 -9.05 15.55
C ARG A 123 12.76 -7.93 15.82
N ARG A 124 13.26 -6.72 16.10
CA ARG A 124 12.44 -5.52 16.27
C ARG A 124 11.76 -5.15 14.96
N ASP A 125 12.50 -5.13 13.86
CA ASP A 125 11.95 -4.79 12.53
C ASP A 125 10.91 -5.80 12.09
N ILE A 126 11.19 -7.10 12.28
CA ILE A 126 10.24 -8.19 12.01
C ILE A 126 8.99 -8.04 12.88
N GLY A 127 9.14 -7.75 14.17
CA GLY A 127 8.03 -7.55 15.10
C GLY A 127 7.14 -6.38 14.70
N ILE A 128 7.73 -5.23 14.36
CA ILE A 128 6.99 -4.06 13.89
C ILE A 128 6.31 -4.37 12.56
N PHE A 129 7.00 -5.01 11.62
CA PHE A 129 6.43 -5.45 10.35
C PHE A 129 5.20 -6.34 10.56
N ILE A 130 5.27 -7.37 11.40
CA ILE A 130 4.12 -8.26 11.66
C ILE A 130 2.96 -7.44 12.24
N ILE A 131 3.23 -6.60 13.24
CA ILE A 131 2.17 -5.83 13.91
C ILE A 131 1.56 -4.81 12.95
N SER A 132 2.36 -4.02 12.24
CA SER A 132 1.87 -2.91 11.42
C SER A 132 1.44 -3.30 10.02
N CYS A 133 2.15 -4.21 9.35
CA CYS A 133 1.91 -4.57 7.95
C CYS A 133 1.05 -5.81 7.75
N VAL A 134 0.94 -6.66 8.77
CA VAL A 134 0.16 -7.90 8.69
C VAL A 134 -1.10 -7.82 9.55
N ILE A 135 -1.00 -7.38 10.80
CA ILE A 135 -2.12 -7.48 11.75
C ILE A 135 -2.97 -6.21 11.76
N ILE A 136 -2.44 -5.10 12.25
CA ILE A 136 -3.24 -3.90 12.57
C ILE A 136 -3.85 -3.30 11.31
N ASN A 137 -3.07 -3.16 10.24
CA ASN A 137 -3.54 -2.56 9.00
C ASN A 137 -4.67 -3.37 8.34
N ASN A 138 -4.54 -4.70 8.30
CA ASN A 138 -5.54 -5.58 7.71
C ASN A 138 -6.78 -5.68 8.59
N LEU A 139 -6.63 -5.66 9.92
CA LEU A 139 -7.78 -5.65 10.82
C LEU A 139 -8.59 -4.35 10.65
N ILE A 140 -7.91 -3.20 10.68
CA ILE A 140 -8.57 -1.90 10.51
C ILE A 140 -9.21 -1.80 9.12
N GLY A 141 -8.50 -2.19 8.07
CA GLY A 141 -9.05 -2.20 6.71
C GLY A 141 -10.25 -3.14 6.56
N ALA A 142 -10.21 -4.34 7.13
CA ALA A 142 -11.31 -5.30 7.07
C ALA A 142 -12.54 -4.83 7.85
N VAL A 143 -12.34 -4.29 9.05
CA VAL A 143 -13.42 -3.71 9.88
C VAL A 143 -14.05 -2.52 9.15
N TRP A 144 -13.24 -1.57 8.69
CA TRP A 144 -13.71 -0.41 7.95
C TRP A 144 -14.48 -0.84 6.69
N GLY A 145 -13.86 -1.68 5.87
CA GLY A 145 -14.42 -2.16 4.62
C GLY A 145 -15.74 -2.90 4.79
N ALA A 146 -15.86 -3.78 5.79
CA ALA A 146 -17.09 -4.54 6.01
C ALA A 146 -18.24 -3.65 6.50
N TYR A 147 -18.02 -2.78 7.48
CA TYR A 147 -19.08 -1.88 7.97
C TYR A 147 -19.50 -0.84 6.93
N THR A 148 -18.55 -0.35 6.12
CA THR A 148 -18.90 0.58 5.04
C THR A 148 -19.69 -0.09 3.92
N LEU A 149 -19.44 -1.37 3.62
CA LEU A 149 -20.30 -2.13 2.70
C LEU A 149 -21.71 -2.35 3.26
N GLU A 150 -21.84 -2.56 4.57
CA GLU A 150 -23.16 -2.65 5.24
C GLU A 150 -23.91 -1.32 5.16
N ILE A 151 -23.25 -0.21 5.51
CA ILE A 151 -23.82 1.15 5.42
C ILE A 151 -24.25 1.47 3.99
N GLY A 152 -23.47 1.02 3.00
CA GLY A 152 -23.77 1.15 1.58
C GLY A 152 -24.90 0.23 1.08
N GLY A 153 -25.47 -0.62 1.93
CA GLY A 153 -26.50 -1.58 1.57
C GLY A 153 -26.02 -2.72 0.66
N ILE A 154 -24.70 -2.94 0.58
CA ILE A 154 -24.09 -3.96 -0.28
C ILE A 154 -24.13 -5.34 0.37
N ILE A 155 -23.96 -5.38 1.69
CA ILE A 155 -24.04 -6.60 2.49
C ILE A 155 -25.03 -6.41 3.64
N SER A 156 -25.61 -7.51 4.11
CA SER A 156 -26.43 -7.52 5.32
C SER A 156 -25.59 -7.58 6.60
N HIS A 157 -26.16 -7.14 7.72
CA HIS A 157 -25.50 -7.18 9.04
C HIS A 157 -24.96 -8.58 9.38
N ALA A 158 -25.73 -9.64 9.04
CA ALA A 158 -25.34 -11.02 9.30
C ALA A 158 -24.06 -11.45 8.54
N GLN A 159 -23.69 -10.76 7.47
CA GLN A 159 -22.50 -11.05 6.66
C GLN A 159 -21.26 -10.30 7.15
N VAL A 160 -21.40 -9.25 7.97
CA VAL A 160 -20.29 -8.36 8.38
C VAL A 160 -19.16 -9.15 9.04
N ALA A 161 -19.46 -9.96 10.05
CA ALA A 161 -18.44 -10.74 10.76
C ALA A 161 -17.69 -11.71 9.84
N GLY A 162 -18.41 -12.36 8.91
CA GLY A 162 -17.81 -13.25 7.92
C GLY A 162 -16.91 -12.51 6.93
N THR A 163 -17.32 -11.33 6.49
CA THR A 163 -16.54 -10.45 5.61
C THR A 163 -15.27 -9.98 6.29
N ILE A 164 -15.35 -9.51 7.54
CA ILE A 164 -14.19 -9.08 8.34
C ILE A 164 -13.19 -10.23 8.45
N PHE A 165 -13.64 -11.41 8.89
CA PHE A 165 -12.78 -12.56 9.11
C PHE A 165 -12.05 -12.99 7.83
N ARG A 166 -12.79 -13.16 6.73
CA ARG A 166 -12.21 -13.59 5.45
C ARG A 166 -11.21 -12.58 4.93
N TRP A 167 -11.56 -11.30 4.90
CA TRP A 167 -10.69 -10.23 4.43
C TRP A 167 -9.42 -10.15 5.30
N PHE A 168 -9.58 -10.13 6.62
CA PHE A 168 -8.44 -10.07 7.54
C PHE A 168 -7.47 -11.23 7.32
N VAL A 169 -7.97 -12.47 7.30
CA VAL A 169 -7.12 -13.66 7.17
C VAL A 169 -6.38 -13.67 5.84
N THR A 170 -7.09 -13.42 4.74
CA THR A 170 -6.49 -13.54 3.41
C THR A 170 -5.47 -12.44 3.15
N ASN A 171 -5.78 -11.19 3.50
CA ASN A 171 -4.82 -10.11 3.37
C ASN A 171 -3.63 -10.28 4.31
N SER A 172 -3.83 -10.80 5.53
CA SER A 172 -2.71 -11.10 6.43
C SER A 172 -1.72 -12.09 5.83
N VAL A 173 -2.22 -13.16 5.19
CA VAL A 173 -1.37 -14.13 4.49
C VAL A 173 -0.62 -13.48 3.33
N VAL A 174 -1.32 -12.71 2.50
CA VAL A 174 -0.72 -11.99 1.36
C VAL A 174 0.37 -11.02 1.84
N CYS A 175 0.07 -10.17 2.82
CA CYS A 175 1.02 -9.23 3.39
C CYS A 175 2.21 -9.94 4.04
N GLY A 176 1.96 -10.99 4.82
CA GLY A 176 2.99 -11.74 5.53
C GLY A 176 4.00 -12.42 4.60
N ILE A 177 3.62 -12.71 3.36
CA ILE A 177 4.48 -13.36 2.37
C ILE A 177 5.07 -12.35 1.38
N LEU A 178 4.23 -11.56 0.72
CA LEU A 178 4.67 -10.74 -0.41
C LEU A 178 5.37 -9.45 0.01
N VAL A 179 4.94 -8.79 1.10
CA VAL A 179 5.61 -7.56 1.57
C VAL A 179 7.07 -7.82 1.93
N PRO A 180 7.45 -8.83 2.74
CA PRO A 180 8.86 -9.04 3.06
C PRO A 180 9.68 -9.46 1.84
N VAL A 181 9.10 -10.23 0.91
CA VAL A 181 9.76 -10.56 -0.38
C VAL A 181 10.07 -9.29 -1.16
N LEU A 182 9.08 -8.44 -1.38
CA LEU A 182 9.27 -7.17 -2.10
C LEU A 182 10.25 -6.24 -1.36
N LEU A 183 10.15 -6.18 -0.04
CA LEU A 183 11.02 -5.34 0.76
C LEU A 183 12.48 -5.80 0.72
N VAL A 184 12.75 -7.10 0.86
CA VAL A 184 14.12 -7.63 0.91
C VAL A 184 14.75 -7.66 -0.48
N PHE A 185 14.02 -8.07 -1.51
CA PHE A 185 14.60 -8.28 -2.84
C PHE A 185 14.49 -7.07 -3.76
N VAL A 186 13.42 -6.26 -3.65
CA VAL A 186 13.17 -5.16 -4.59
C VAL A 186 13.62 -3.81 -4.03
N THR A 187 13.52 -3.58 -2.71
CA THR A 187 13.97 -2.30 -2.11
C THR A 187 15.42 -1.94 -2.41
N PRO A 188 16.41 -2.87 -2.42
CA PRO A 188 17.79 -2.52 -2.77
C PRO A 188 17.91 -1.88 -4.15
N TRP A 189 17.14 -2.37 -5.13
CA TRP A 189 17.05 -1.78 -6.47
C TRP A 189 16.25 -0.48 -6.47
N MET A 190 15.16 -0.39 -5.71
CA MET A 190 14.39 0.85 -5.59
C MET A 190 15.21 2.01 -5.01
N LYS A 191 16.09 1.74 -4.05
CA LYS A 191 16.97 2.74 -3.42
C LYS A 191 17.96 3.39 -4.41
N THR A 192 18.20 2.80 -5.59
CA THR A 192 19.05 3.41 -6.61
C THR A 192 18.33 4.47 -7.45
N HIS A 193 17.01 4.64 -7.28
CA HIS A 193 16.20 5.57 -8.07
C HIS A 193 15.96 6.87 -7.30
N GLU A 194 16.04 8.00 -8.02
CA GLU A 194 15.88 9.35 -7.45
C GLU A 194 14.50 9.63 -6.84
N LEU A 195 13.50 8.81 -7.18
CA LEU A 195 12.13 8.94 -6.70
C LEU A 195 11.85 8.14 -5.41
N TYR A 196 12.84 7.43 -4.88
CA TYR A 196 12.71 6.76 -3.59
C TYR A 196 12.63 7.77 -2.46
N LEU A 197 11.54 7.74 -1.70
CA LEU A 197 11.24 8.60 -0.56
C LEU A 197 11.14 7.81 0.77
N GLY A 198 11.45 6.52 0.71
CA GLY A 198 11.26 5.58 1.80
C GLY A 198 12.24 5.74 2.95
N VAL A 199 11.96 5.03 4.05
CA VAL A 199 12.77 5.02 5.27
C VAL A 199 13.96 4.08 5.07
N GLU A 200 15.15 4.50 5.50
CA GLU A 200 16.40 3.73 5.33
C GLU A 200 16.35 2.34 5.98
#